data_AF-A0A6G3XV25-F1
#
_entry.id   AF-A0A6G3XV25-F1
#
_cell.length_a   1.000
_cell.length_b   1.000
_cell.length_c   1.000
_cell.angle_alpha   90.00
_cell.angle_beta   90.00
_cell.angle_gamma   90.00
#
_symmetry.space_group_name_H-M   'P 1'
#
loop_
_entity.id
_entity.type
_entity.pdbx_description
1 polymer ?
#
loop_
_entity_poly.entity_id
_entity_poly.type
_entity_poly.pdbx_seq_one_letter_code
_entity_poly.pdbx_strand_id
1 'polypeptide(L)'
;FDLGGDSIVSIQLVGRARGRGLQLKPEDVFVHRTVEGLATAATDVPDVIVESSGARLGGLPLPPSVHELRERGGVFTGHHRSLLLETPPGLDL
;
A
#
# COMPACT_ATOMS: atom_id res chain seq x y z
N PHE A 1 12.02 3.34 -14.48
CA PHE A 1 11.32 4.63 -14.26
C PHE A 1 11.03 5.36 -15.56
N ASP A 2 11.84 5.15 -16.59
CA ASP A 2 11.71 5.78 -17.92
C ASP A 2 10.37 5.50 -18.64
N LEU A 3 9.62 4.48 -18.18
CA LEU A 3 8.27 4.14 -18.66
C LEU A 3 7.14 4.76 -17.81
N GLY A 4 7.42 5.77 -17.00
CA GLY A 4 6.41 6.46 -16.17
C GLY A 4 6.11 5.81 -14.82
N GLY A 5 7.05 5.03 -14.29
CA GLY A 5 6.92 4.50 -12.92
C GLY A 5 7.11 5.60 -11.87
N ASP A 6 6.38 5.52 -10.77
CA ASP A 6 6.54 6.39 -9.59
C ASP A 6 6.44 5.56 -8.29
N SER A 7 6.30 6.23 -7.14
CA SER A 7 6.16 5.55 -5.85
C SER A 7 4.86 4.75 -5.74
N ILE A 8 3.76 5.19 -6.34
CA ILE A 8 2.48 4.49 -6.35
C ILE A 8 2.59 3.22 -7.19
N VAL A 9 3.15 3.33 -8.39
CA VAL A 9 3.36 2.18 -9.29
C VAL A 9 4.30 1.16 -8.63
N SER A 10 5.35 1.63 -7.94
CA SER A 10 6.28 0.76 -7.20
C SER A 10 5.57 0.00 -6.07
N ILE A 11 4.73 0.66 -5.28
CA ILE A 11 3.94 0.02 -4.22
C ILE A 11 2.96 -1.00 -4.81
N GLN A 12 2.26 -0.65 -5.89
CA GLN A 12 1.34 -1.56 -6.56
C GLN A 12 2.06 -2.79 -7.13
N LEU A 13 3.25 -2.60 -7.72
CA LEU A 13 4.08 -3.69 -8.23
C LEU A 13 4.45 -4.66 -7.11
N VAL A 14 4.96 -4.14 -5.99
CA VAL A 14 5.33 -4.95 -4.82
C VAL A 14 4.12 -5.69 -4.25
N GLY A 15 2.97 -5.01 -4.11
CA GLY A 15 1.74 -5.64 -3.64
C GLY A 15 1.25 -6.77 -4.55
N ARG A 16 1.31 -6.58 -5.87
CA ARG A 16 0.94 -7.61 -6.86
C ARG A 16 1.93 -8.78 -6.89
N ALA A 17 3.23 -8.52 -6.70
CA ALA A 17 4.25 -9.56 -6.60
C ALA A 17 4.00 -10.43 -5.36
N ARG A 18 3.73 -9.79 -4.21
CA ARG A 18 3.41 -10.49 -2.96
C ARG A 18 2.18 -11.36 -3.08
N GLY A 19 1.12 -10.88 -3.75
CA GLY A 19 -0.08 -11.67 -4.05
C GLY A 19 0.17 -12.89 -4.94
N ARG A 20 1.34 -12.97 -5.59
CA ARG A 20 1.82 -14.11 -6.38
C ARG A 20 2.93 -14.90 -5.69
N GLY A 21 3.15 -14.69 -4.38
CA GLY A 21 4.16 -15.41 -3.61
C GLY A 21 5.58 -14.87 -3.75
N LEU A 22 5.79 -13.72 -4.41
CA LEU A 22 7.09 -13.10 -4.53
C LEU A 22 7.24 -11.91 -3.57
N GLN A 23 8.24 -11.96 -2.71
CA GLN A 23 8.63 -10.87 -1.84
C GLN A 23 9.61 -9.95 -2.57
N LEU A 24 9.18 -8.70 -2.72
CA LEU A 24 9.98 -7.56 -3.14
C LEU A 24 9.71 -6.41 -2.17
N LYS A 25 10.65 -5.49 -2.05
CA LYS A 25 10.49 -4.25 -1.32
C LYS A 25 10.43 -3.07 -2.29
N PRO A 26 9.82 -1.94 -1.91
CA PRO A 26 9.82 -0.75 -2.75
C PRO A 26 11.23 -0.27 -3.13
N GLU A 27 12.20 -0.41 -2.21
CA GLU A 27 13.62 -0.10 -2.45
C GLU A 27 14.22 -0.88 -3.61
N ASP A 28 13.85 -2.16 -3.77
CA ASP A 28 14.35 -3.02 -4.84
C ASP A 28 13.97 -2.48 -6.22
N VAL A 29 12.80 -1.84 -6.36
CA VAL A 29 12.35 -1.22 -7.62
C VAL A 29 13.23 -0.02 -8.01
N PHE A 30 13.71 0.73 -7.02
CA PHE A 30 14.59 1.87 -7.24
C PHE A 30 16.03 1.47 -7.53
N VAL A 31 16.49 0.39 -6.90
CA VAL A 31 17.84 -0.16 -7.09
C VAL A 31 17.91 -0.95 -8.41
N HIS A 32 17.00 -1.89 -8.60
CA HIS A 32 16.96 -2.80 -9.73
C HIS A 32 15.95 -2.33 -10.77
N ARG A 33 16.30 -1.29 -11.53
CA ARG A 33 15.38 -0.58 -12.45
C ARG A 33 15.02 -1.34 -13.73
N THR A 34 15.18 -2.66 -13.75
CA THR A 34 14.85 -3.54 -14.87
C THR A 34 14.17 -4.80 -14.35
N VAL A 35 13.39 -5.47 -15.21
CA VAL A 35 12.72 -6.74 -14.85
C VAL A 35 13.74 -7.81 -14.48
N GLU A 36 14.83 -7.90 -15.24
CA GLU A 36 15.94 -8.82 -14.96
C GLU A 36 16.55 -8.55 -13.58
N GLY A 37 16.84 -7.28 -13.25
CA GLY A 37 17.37 -6.93 -11.94
C GLY A 37 16.40 -7.27 -10.81
N LEU A 38 15.11 -6.96 -10.98
CA LEU A 38 14.08 -7.32 -10.01
C LEU A 38 13.97 -8.82 -9.80
N ALA A 39 14.11 -9.62 -10.86
CA ALA A 39 14.09 -11.08 -10.75
C ALA A 39 15.24 -11.61 -9.89
N THR A 40 16.40 -10.94 -9.88
CA THR A 40 17.53 -11.32 -9.00
C THR A 40 17.30 -10.97 -7.53
N ALA A 41 16.47 -9.95 -7.25
CA ALA A 41 16.15 -9.51 -5.90
C ALA A 41 14.92 -10.19 -5.30
N ALA A 42 14.04 -10.75 -6.14
CA ALA A 42 12.83 -11.41 -5.70
C ALA A 42 13.13 -12.70 -4.93
N THR A 43 12.49 -12.85 -3.78
CA THR A 43 12.50 -14.10 -2.99
C THR A 43 11.09 -14.63 -2.85
N ASP A 44 10.93 -15.88 -2.43
CA ASP A 44 9.61 -16.37 -2.03
C ASP A 44 9.12 -15.61 -0.77
N VAL A 45 7.82 -15.35 -0.71
CA VAL A 45 7.19 -14.86 0.52
C VAL A 45 7.33 -15.97 1.56
N PRO A 46 7.92 -15.70 2.74
CA PRO A 46 8.06 -16.69 3.78
C PRO A 46 6.67 -17.16 4.22
N ASP A 47 6.59 -18.41 4.64
CA ASP A 47 5.38 -18.98 5.22
C ASP A 47 5.15 -18.32 6.59
N VAL A 48 4.51 -17.15 6.56
CA VAL A 48 4.16 -16.43 7.78
C VAL A 48 2.88 -17.04 8.28
N ILE A 49 2.93 -17.66 9.45
CA ILE A 49 1.74 -18.00 10.22
C ILE A 49 1.05 -16.67 10.53
N VAL A 50 0.09 -16.29 9.70
CA VAL A 50 -0.83 -15.20 9.99
C VAL A 50 -1.67 -15.71 11.14
N GLU A 51 -1.30 -15.29 12.36
CA GLU A 51 -2.16 -15.40 13.54
C GLU A 51 -3.57 -14.98 13.10
N SER A 52 -4.52 -15.92 13.24
CA SER A 52 -5.92 -15.70 12.90
C SER A 52 -6.35 -14.34 13.46
N SER A 53 -6.96 -13.52 12.60
CA SER A 53 -7.56 -12.25 13.00
C SER A 53 -8.85 -12.53 13.81
N GLY A 54 -8.71 -13.23 14.94
CA GLY A 54 -9.72 -13.18 15.99
C GLY A 54 -9.93 -11.72 16.40
N ALA A 55 -11.14 -11.38 16.81
CA ALA A 55 -11.48 -10.03 17.23
C ALA A 55 -10.55 -9.60 18.39
N ARG A 56 -9.47 -8.88 18.07
CA ARG A 56 -8.62 -8.25 19.07
C ARG A 56 -9.36 -7.03 19.61
N LEU A 57 -9.93 -7.20 20.80
CA LEU A 57 -10.50 -6.10 21.57
C LEU A 57 -9.34 -5.41 22.33
N GLY A 58 -9.15 -4.11 22.09
CA GLY A 58 -8.10 -3.31 22.72
C GLY A 58 -7.79 -2.03 21.95
N GLY A 59 -7.22 -1.04 22.63
CA GLY A 59 -6.77 0.20 21.97
C GLY A 59 -5.54 -0.05 21.11
N LEU A 60 -5.55 0.45 19.87
CA LEU A 60 -4.36 0.52 19.03
C LEU A 60 -3.65 1.85 19.28
N PRO A 61 -2.30 1.87 19.38
CA PRO A 61 -1.55 3.12 19.37
C PRO A 61 -1.95 3.94 18.14
N LEU A 62 -2.14 5.24 18.34
CA LEU A 62 -2.43 6.12 17.22
C LEU A 62 -1.22 6.16 16.28
N PRO A 63 -1.41 6.03 14.96
CA PRO A 63 -0.34 6.24 14.01
C PRO A 63 0.22 7.67 14.11
N PRO A 64 1.50 7.91 13.77
CA PRO A 64 2.10 9.25 13.80
C PRO A 64 1.28 10.32 13.07
N SER A 65 0.71 9.99 11.90
CA SER A 65 -0.14 10.92 11.14
C SER A 65 -1.40 11.38 11.89
N VAL A 66 -1.91 10.55 12.81
CA VAL A 66 -3.05 10.90 13.66
C VAL A 66 -2.61 11.75 14.85
N HIS A 67 -1.39 11.53 15.39
CA HIS A 67 -0.80 12.43 16.37
C HIS A 67 -0.62 13.83 15.80
N GLU A 68 -0.01 13.95 14.61
CA GLU A 68 0.15 15.23 13.91
C GLU A 68 -1.19 15.92 13.65
N LEU A 69 -2.23 15.16 13.27
CA LEU A 69 -3.57 15.70 13.07
C LEU A 69 -4.14 16.28 14.37
N ARG A 70 -3.95 15.61 15.50
CA ARG A 70 -4.43 16.07 16.82
C ARG A 70 -3.71 17.33 17.28
N GLU A 71 -2.41 17.44 17.04
CA GLU A 71 -1.60 18.60 17.42
C GLU A 71 -2.05 19.89 16.73
N ARG A 72 -2.67 19.80 15.54
CA ARG A 72 -3.22 20.96 14.84
C ARG A 72 -4.39 21.64 15.58
N GLY A 73 -5.00 20.97 16.57
CA GLY A 73 -6.07 21.52 17.40
C GLY A 73 -7.42 21.68 16.70
N GLY A 74 -8.45 22.08 17.46
CA GLY A 74 -9.83 22.27 16.96
C GLY A 74 -10.76 21.09 17.21
N VAL A 75 -12.06 21.29 16.99
CA VAL A 75 -13.08 20.24 17.07
C VAL A 75 -13.02 19.42 15.78
N PHE A 76 -12.46 18.21 15.87
CA PHE A 76 -12.49 17.26 14.76
C PHE A 76 -13.79 16.45 14.82
N THR A 77 -14.79 16.87 14.04
CA THR A 77 -15.99 16.05 13.76
C THR A 77 -15.71 14.99 12.68
N GLY A 78 -14.64 15.15 11.90
CA GLY A 78 -14.11 14.16 10.94
C GLY A 78 -13.14 14.79 9.94
N HIS A 79 -12.20 14.00 9.40
CA HIS A 79 -11.40 14.37 8.22
C HIS A 79 -11.95 13.61 7.02
N HIS A 80 -12.44 14.31 5.99
CA HIS A 80 -12.99 13.69 4.78
C HIS A 80 -12.17 14.09 3.55
N ARG A 81 -12.02 13.15 2.62
CA ARG A 81 -11.57 13.40 1.25
C ARG A 81 -12.62 12.83 0.31
N SER A 82 -13.14 13.65 -0.59
CA SER A 82 -14.11 13.25 -1.60
C SER A 82 -13.47 13.24 -2.99
N LEU A 83 -13.96 12.34 -3.85
CA LEU A 83 -13.61 12.25 -5.26
C LEU A 83 -14.91 11.98 -6.03
N LEU A 84 -15.17 12.72 -7.11
CA LEU A 84 -16.24 12.43 -8.05
C LEU A 84 -15.68 11.56 -9.19
N LEU A 85 -16.36 10.46 -9.50
CA LEU A 85 -16.03 9.60 -10.63
C LEU A 85 -17.20 9.66 -11.62
N GLU A 86 -16.90 10.00 -12.87
CA GLU A 86 -17.85 9.93 -13.96
C GLU A 86 -17.70 8.60 -14.68
N THR A 87 -18.82 7.93 -14.94
CA THR A 87 -18.83 6.62 -15.60
C THR A 87 -19.33 6.77 -17.05
N PRO A 88 -18.84 5.95 -17.99
CA PRO A 88 -19.43 5.88 -19.32
C PRO A 88 -20.93 5.52 -19.27
N PRO A 89 -21.72 5.93 -20.29
CA PRO A 89 -23.11 5.49 -20.40
C PRO A 89 -23.22 3.96 -20.43
N GLY A 90 -24.19 3.40 -19.69
CA GLY A 90 -24.47 1.95 -19.67
C GLY A 90 -23.57 1.12 -18.75
N LEU A 91 -22.84 1.74 -17.82
CA LEU A 91 -22.19 0.99 -16.74
C LEU A 91 -23.25 0.51 -15.74
N ASP A 92 -23.56 -0.79 -15.78
CA ASP A 92 -24.32 -1.47 -14.72
C ASP A 92 -23.37 -2.02 -13.65
N LEU A 93 -23.76 -1.91 -12.38
CA LEU A 93 -23.01 -2.36 -11.19
C LEU A 93 -23.28 -3.83 -10.84
#